data_AF-A0AA45WSR7-F1
#
_entry.id   AF-A0AA45WSR7-F1
#
_cell.length_a   1.000
_cell.length_b   1.000
_cell.length_c   1.000
_cell.angle_alpha   90.00
_cell.angle_beta   90.00
_cell.angle_gamma   90.00
#
_symmetry.space_group_name_H-M   'P 1'
#
loop_
_entity.id
_entity.type
_entity.pdbx_description
1 polymer ?
#
loop_
_entity_poly.entity_id
_entity_poly.type
_entity_poly.pdbx_seq_one_letter_code
_entity_poly.pdbx_strand_id
1 'polypeptide(L)'
;MIVDVELYGQIRRMFTQEGMTQRAISRTLSISRNTVKKHCEGNHVPWDRKPYERISSVVAEEIRAFIQECLDQDQAEGLKNQSHTARQIYHRLKREKAFTGGESTIRNIVNEMRPKHKEAFMPLEFDPGEAAQVDWGEATVYIKGNKTKVQLSVGTPGLRTVRRVLRLQGLGV
;
A
#
# COMPACT_ATOMS: atom_id res chain seq x y z
N MET A 1 0.50 27.38 12.00
CA MET A 1 -0.78 27.96 12.44
C MET A 1 -1.83 27.56 11.42
N ILE A 2 -2.85 26.82 11.85
CA ILE A 2 -4.00 26.47 11.01
C ILE A 2 -4.99 27.63 11.15
N VAL A 3 -5.42 28.20 10.02
CA VAL A 3 -6.52 29.19 10.00
C VAL A 3 -7.77 28.40 9.65
N ASP A 4 -8.75 28.41 10.54
CA ASP A 4 -10.07 27.83 10.30
C ASP A 4 -10.96 28.82 9.52
N VAL A 5 -12.18 28.37 9.18
CA VAL A 5 -13.14 29.17 8.42
C VAL A 5 -13.63 30.38 9.23
N GLU A 6 -13.74 30.25 10.55
CA GLU A 6 -14.21 31.31 11.45
C GLU A 6 -13.18 32.45 11.53
N LEU A 7 -11.91 32.12 11.76
CA LEU A 7 -10.80 33.08 11.85
C LEU A 7 -10.57 33.78 10.51
N TYR A 8 -10.73 33.06 9.40
CA TYR A 8 -10.72 33.66 8.07
C TYR A 8 -11.86 34.67 7.89
N GLY A 9 -13.07 34.30 8.31
CA GLY A 9 -14.25 35.17 8.30
C GLY A 9 -14.03 36.45 9.12
N GLN A 10 -13.43 36.32 10.31
CA GLN A 10 -13.07 37.46 11.15
C GLN A 10 -12.06 38.39 10.48
N ILE A 11 -10.97 37.85 9.93
CA ILE A 11 -9.97 38.67 9.20
C ILE A 11 -10.61 39.43 8.04
N ARG A 12 -11.45 38.76 7.24
CA ARG A 12 -12.18 39.38 6.11
C ARG A 12 -13.16 40.45 6.58
N ARG A 13 -13.90 40.20 7.67
CA ARG A 13 -14.86 41.16 8.23
C ARG A 13 -14.14 42.42 8.71
N MET A 14 -13.08 42.27 9.50
CA MET A 14 -12.32 43.39 10.04
C MET A 14 -11.65 44.22 8.93
N PHE A 15 -11.25 43.58 7.83
CA PHE A 15 -10.63 44.27 6.70
C PHE A 15 -11.64 44.96 5.77
N THR A 16 -12.72 44.26 5.38
CA THR A 16 -13.67 44.75 4.36
C THR A 16 -14.82 45.56 4.94
N GLN A 17 -15.34 45.19 6.12
CA GLN A 17 -16.49 45.87 6.74
C GLN A 17 -16.04 46.94 7.74
N GLU A 18 -15.04 46.63 8.57
CA GLU A 18 -14.59 47.53 9.64
C GLU A 18 -13.43 48.45 9.19
N GLY A 19 -12.90 48.28 7.98
CA GLY A 19 -11.86 49.13 7.38
C GLY A 19 -10.51 49.11 8.13
N MET A 20 -10.27 48.09 8.97
CA MET A 20 -9.06 48.03 9.78
C MET A 20 -7.82 47.74 8.93
N THR A 21 -6.70 48.37 9.30
CA THR A 21 -5.42 48.08 8.65
C THR A 21 -4.94 46.66 8.98
N GLN A 22 -4.21 46.01 8.06
CA GLN A 22 -3.61 44.69 8.29
C GLN A 22 -2.74 44.63 9.56
N ARG A 23 -2.11 45.75 9.95
CA ARG A 23 -1.33 45.86 11.19
C ARG A 23 -2.21 45.82 12.43
N ALA A 24 -3.37 46.47 12.40
CA ALA A 24 -4.34 46.43 13.49
C ALA A 24 -4.89 45.01 13.65
N ILE A 25 -5.33 44.39 12.56
CA ILE A 25 -5.83 43.01 12.55
C ILE A 25 -4.80 42.02 13.09
N SER A 26 -3.54 42.15 12.67
CA SER A 26 -2.43 41.30 13.16
C SER A 26 -2.23 41.40 14.67
N ARG A 27 -2.37 42.59 15.26
CA ARG A 27 -2.26 42.81 16.71
C ARG A 27 -3.49 42.33 17.47
N THR A 28 -4.69 42.58 16.95
CA THR A 28 -5.94 42.19 17.60
C THR A 28 -6.13 40.68 17.64
N LEU A 29 -5.84 40.00 16.52
CA LEU A 29 -5.97 38.54 16.43
C LEU A 29 -4.70 37.79 16.84
N SER A 30 -3.60 38.50 17.16
CA SER A 30 -2.28 37.90 17.44
C SER A 30 -1.78 36.95 16.33
N ILE A 31 -2.09 37.27 15.08
CA ILE A 31 -1.72 36.48 13.89
C ILE A 31 -0.56 37.17 13.16
N SER A 32 0.33 36.38 12.55
CA SER A 32 1.42 36.95 11.74
C SER A 32 0.88 37.84 10.62
N ARG A 33 1.52 39.00 10.41
CA ARG A 33 1.14 39.93 9.34
C ARG A 33 1.15 39.28 7.96
N ASN A 34 2.02 38.30 7.72
CA ASN A 34 2.09 37.54 6.48
C ASN A 34 0.83 36.69 6.25
N THR A 35 0.28 36.09 7.30
CA THR A 35 -0.98 35.33 7.23
C THR A 35 -2.18 36.25 7.00
N VAL A 36 -2.26 37.38 7.71
CA VAL A 36 -3.32 38.39 7.50
C VAL A 36 -3.29 38.91 6.07
N LYS A 37 -2.11 39.30 5.56
CA LYS A 37 -1.93 39.77 4.19
C LYS A 37 -2.43 38.75 3.16
N LYS A 38 -2.06 37.46 3.30
CA LYS A 38 -2.51 36.37 2.42
C LYS A 38 -4.03 36.24 2.35
N HIS A 39 -4.73 36.41 3.48
CA HIS A 39 -6.19 36.27 3.54
C HIS A 39 -6.93 37.54 3.10
N CYS A 40 -6.37 38.74 3.34
CA CYS A 40 -6.91 40.00 2.85
C CYS A 40 -6.82 40.12 1.31
N GLU A 41 -5.75 39.60 0.70
CA GLU A 41 -5.55 39.59 -0.76
C GLU A 41 -6.45 38.56 -1.49
N GLY A 42 -7.15 37.70 -0.76
CA GLY A 42 -8.14 36.76 -1.30
C GLY A 42 -7.57 35.52 -2.01
N ASN A 43 -6.26 35.45 -2.21
CA ASN A 43 -5.58 34.35 -2.93
C ASN A 43 -5.40 33.06 -2.11
N HIS A 44 -5.84 33.03 -0.85
CA HIS A 44 -5.69 31.87 0.03
C HIS A 44 -6.93 31.69 0.91
N VAL A 45 -7.73 30.67 0.62
CA VAL A 45 -8.88 30.26 1.42
C VAL A 45 -8.52 29.05 2.29
N PRO A 46 -9.05 28.94 3.53
CA PRO A 46 -8.71 27.84 4.44
C PRO A 46 -8.96 26.42 3.90
N TRP A 47 -9.94 26.27 3.01
CA TRP A 47 -10.36 24.99 2.43
C TRP A 47 -9.52 24.58 1.20
N ASP A 48 -8.85 25.52 0.52
CA ASP A 48 -7.95 25.21 -0.58
C ASP A 48 -6.53 25.04 -0.06
N ARG A 49 -6.26 23.85 0.50
CA ARG A 49 -4.89 23.41 0.72
C ARG A 49 -4.37 22.81 -0.56
N LYS A 50 -3.23 23.32 -1.06
CA LYS A 50 -2.50 22.61 -2.12
C LYS A 50 -2.23 21.19 -1.63
N PRO A 51 -2.66 20.15 -2.35
CA PRO A 51 -2.29 18.79 -2.01
C PRO A 51 -0.77 18.72 -2.00
N TYR A 52 -0.20 18.16 -0.95
CA TYR A 52 1.23 17.89 -0.90
C TYR A 52 1.50 16.68 -1.81
N GLU A 53 1.81 16.95 -3.07
CA GLU A 53 2.24 15.93 -4.02
C GLU A 53 3.74 15.77 -3.94
N ARG A 54 4.20 14.69 -3.29
CA ARG A 54 5.59 14.27 -3.38
C ARG A 54 5.76 13.52 -4.69
N ILE A 55 6.28 14.21 -5.72
CA ILE A 55 6.72 13.55 -6.94
C ILE A 55 7.90 12.65 -6.56
N SER A 56 7.71 11.33 -6.56
CA SER A 56 8.82 10.40 -6.38
C SER A 56 9.74 10.49 -7.59
N SER A 57 11.04 10.64 -7.33
CA SER A 57 12.10 10.67 -8.33
C SER A 57 12.06 9.44 -9.25
N VAL A 58 12.57 9.62 -10.47
CA VAL A 58 12.78 8.64 -11.58
C VAL A 58 12.99 7.17 -11.14
N VAL A 59 13.64 6.95 -10.01
CA VAL A 59 13.79 5.67 -9.31
C VAL A 59 12.46 4.91 -9.16
N ALA A 60 11.33 5.60 -8.96
CA ALA A 60 10.03 4.98 -8.85
C ALA A 60 9.55 4.33 -10.16
N GLU A 61 9.90 4.89 -11.33
CA GLU A 61 9.52 4.32 -12.63
C GLU A 61 10.34 3.08 -12.96
N GLU A 62 11.66 3.13 -12.75
CA GLU A 62 12.53 1.96 -12.95
C GLU A 62 12.13 0.77 -12.07
N ILE A 63 11.76 1.05 -10.82
CA ILE A 63 11.26 0.03 -9.90
C ILE A 63 9.92 -0.52 -10.36
N ARG A 64 8.98 0.33 -10.78
CA ARG A 64 7.69 -0.11 -11.31
C ARG A 64 7.87 -0.99 -12.55
N ALA A 65 8.78 -0.62 -13.46
CA ALA A 65 9.12 -1.41 -14.63
C ALA A 65 9.68 -2.79 -14.26
N PHE A 66 10.62 -2.85 -13.30
CA PHE A 66 11.16 -4.14 -12.82
C PHE A 66 10.11 -5.02 -12.14
N ILE A 67 9.22 -4.42 -11.33
CA ILE A 67 8.11 -5.16 -10.71
C ILE A 67 7.20 -5.71 -11.81
N GLN A 68 6.86 -4.91 -12.82
CA GLN A 68 6.04 -5.35 -13.95
C GLN A 68 6.70 -6.53 -14.69
N GLU A 69 7.99 -6.42 -14.99
CA GLU A 69 8.75 -7.49 -15.64
C GLU A 69 8.69 -8.81 -14.83
N CYS A 70 8.84 -8.74 -13.50
CA CYS A 70 8.70 -9.91 -12.65
C CYS A 70 7.30 -10.54 -12.73
N LEU A 71 6.25 -9.70 -12.74
CA LEU A 71 4.85 -10.16 -12.83
C LEU A 71 4.54 -10.73 -14.22
N ASP A 72 5.11 -10.17 -15.28
CA ASP A 72 4.94 -10.65 -16.65
C ASP A 72 5.66 -12.00 -16.84
N GLN A 73 6.84 -12.16 -16.26
CA GLN A 73 7.56 -13.45 -16.21
C GLN A 73 6.72 -14.51 -15.48
N ASP A 74 6.15 -14.17 -14.31
CA ASP A 74 5.25 -15.06 -13.57
C ASP A 74 4.03 -15.47 -14.40
N GLN A 75 3.45 -14.51 -15.13
CA GLN A 75 2.30 -14.76 -15.99
C GLN A 75 2.66 -15.65 -17.18
N ALA A 76 3.83 -15.44 -17.79
CA ALA A 76 4.33 -16.25 -18.91
C ALA A 76 4.64 -17.69 -18.48
N GLU A 77 5.13 -17.90 -17.25
CA GLU A 77 5.35 -19.24 -16.73
C GLU A 77 4.05 -20.01 -16.47
N GLY A 78 2.94 -19.29 -16.24
CA GLY A 78 1.60 -19.84 -16.03
C GLY A 78 1.41 -20.55 -14.69
N LEU A 79 2.38 -20.43 -13.78
CA LEU A 79 2.38 -21.12 -12.48
C LEU A 79 1.76 -20.24 -11.39
N LYS A 80 0.42 -20.17 -11.35
CA LYS A 80 -0.32 -19.32 -10.40
C LYS A 80 0.17 -19.43 -8.94
N ASN A 81 0.43 -20.65 -8.48
CA ASN A 81 0.86 -20.94 -7.10
C ASN A 81 2.34 -20.63 -6.82
N GLN A 82 3.14 -20.35 -7.85
CA GLN A 82 4.59 -20.12 -7.76
C GLN A 82 5.00 -18.73 -8.27
N SER A 83 4.04 -17.81 -8.37
CA SER A 83 4.34 -16.41 -8.67
C SER A 83 5.15 -15.75 -7.54
N HIS A 84 5.99 -14.79 -7.89
CA HIS A 84 6.83 -14.07 -6.93
C HIS A 84 5.96 -13.38 -5.88
N THR A 85 6.30 -13.50 -4.60
CA THR A 85 5.72 -12.67 -3.55
C THR A 85 6.34 -11.27 -3.57
N ALA A 86 5.65 -10.26 -3.05
CA ALA A 86 6.20 -8.90 -2.94
C ALA A 86 7.55 -8.86 -2.20
N ARG A 87 7.73 -9.75 -1.22
CA ARG A 87 8.99 -9.93 -0.50
C ARG A 87 10.10 -10.50 -1.39
N GLN A 88 9.81 -11.49 -2.23
CA GLN A 88 10.78 -12.02 -3.19
C GLN A 88 11.20 -10.95 -4.20
N ILE A 89 10.24 -10.17 -4.72
CA ILE A 89 10.53 -9.05 -5.63
C ILE A 89 11.42 -8.00 -4.94
N TYR A 90 11.16 -7.65 -3.68
CA TYR A 90 12.02 -6.75 -2.90
C TYR A 90 13.46 -7.30 -2.77
N HIS A 91 13.62 -8.58 -2.46
CA HIS A 91 14.96 -9.19 -2.36
C HIS A 91 15.69 -9.21 -3.71
N ARG A 92 14.98 -9.46 -4.81
CA ARG A 92 15.53 -9.35 -6.17
C ARG A 92 15.97 -7.92 -6.48
N LEU A 93 15.13 -6.91 -6.22
CA LEU A 93 15.48 -5.50 -6.37
C LEU A 93 16.72 -5.11 -5.57
N LYS A 94 16.86 -5.59 -4.33
CA LYS A 94 18.03 -5.31 -3.51
C LYS A 94 19.31 -5.95 -4.07
N ARG A 95 19.21 -7.16 -4.61
CA ARG A 95 20.36 -7.92 -5.16
C ARG A 95 20.76 -7.46 -6.57
N GLU A 96 19.78 -7.24 -7.44
CA GLU A 96 19.98 -7.01 -8.87
C GLU A 96 20.08 -5.51 -9.20
N LYS A 97 19.43 -4.64 -8.42
CA LYS A 97 19.32 -3.20 -8.68
C LYS A 97 19.85 -2.32 -7.53
N ALA A 98 20.49 -2.93 -6.52
CA ALA A 98 21.01 -2.23 -5.33
C ALA A 98 19.99 -1.29 -4.65
N PHE A 99 18.70 -1.68 -4.66
CA PHE A 99 17.63 -0.86 -4.11
C PHE A 99 17.81 -0.54 -2.61
N THR A 100 17.73 0.74 -2.27
CA THR A 100 17.97 1.27 -0.90
C THR A 100 16.70 1.57 -0.11
N GLY A 101 15.51 1.48 -0.75
CA GLY A 101 14.25 1.77 -0.08
C GLY A 101 13.72 0.63 0.79
N GLY A 102 12.59 0.89 1.46
CA GLY A 102 11.94 -0.06 2.36
C GLY A 102 11.12 -1.12 1.63
N GLU A 103 11.01 -2.30 2.25
CA GLU A 103 10.14 -3.40 1.76
C GLU A 103 8.66 -2.99 1.70
N SER A 104 8.22 -2.11 2.61
CA SER A 104 6.83 -1.59 2.64
C SER A 104 6.46 -0.87 1.35
N THR A 105 7.38 -0.10 0.76
CA THR A 105 7.17 0.59 -0.51
C THR A 105 6.90 -0.41 -1.63
N ILE A 106 7.73 -1.45 -1.74
CA ILE A 106 7.56 -2.49 -2.76
C ILE A 106 6.26 -3.26 -2.53
N ARG A 107 5.91 -3.58 -1.28
CA ARG A 107 4.66 -4.25 -0.95
C ARG A 107 3.44 -3.45 -1.39
N ASN A 108 3.45 -2.14 -1.16
CA ASN A 108 2.36 -1.26 -1.59
C ASN A 108 2.25 -1.21 -3.12
N ILE A 109 3.37 -1.02 -3.83
CA ILE A 109 3.38 -0.98 -5.30
C ILE A 109 2.88 -2.31 -5.89
N VAL A 110 3.39 -3.44 -5.41
CA VAL A 110 2.94 -4.77 -5.88
C VAL A 110 1.46 -4.98 -5.59
N ASN A 111 0.96 -4.51 -4.44
CA ASN A 111 -0.46 -4.61 -4.09
C ASN A 111 -1.36 -3.71 -4.95
N GLU A 112 -0.88 -2.53 -5.39
CA GLU A 112 -1.57 -1.68 -6.37
C GLU A 112 -1.65 -2.36 -7.74
N MET A 113 -0.58 -3.05 -8.15
CA MET A 113 -0.46 -3.68 -9.46
C MET A 113 -1.21 -5.01 -9.57
N ARG A 114 -1.46 -5.70 -8.45
CA ARG A 114 -2.14 -7.00 -8.44
C ARG A 114 -3.66 -6.87 -8.38
N PRO A 115 -4.40 -7.74 -9.09
CA PRO A 115 -5.85 -7.81 -8.93
C PRO A 115 -6.20 -8.22 -7.50
N LYS A 116 -7.18 -7.54 -6.91
CA LYS A 116 -7.69 -7.86 -5.58
C LYS A 116 -8.58 -9.10 -5.66
N HIS A 117 -8.15 -10.19 -5.04
CA HIS A 117 -8.99 -11.37 -4.88
C HIS A 117 -9.81 -11.25 -3.60
N LYS A 118 -11.10 -11.59 -3.67
CA LYS A 118 -11.93 -11.79 -2.47
C LYS A 118 -11.63 -13.17 -1.93
N GLU A 119 -10.95 -13.22 -0.79
CA GLU A 119 -10.73 -14.46 -0.06
C GLU A 119 -11.96 -14.73 0.83
N ALA A 120 -12.46 -15.96 0.78
CA ALA A 120 -13.48 -16.46 1.70
C ALA A 120 -12.79 -17.40 2.69
N PHE A 121 -13.00 -17.17 3.99
CA PHE A 121 -12.36 -17.93 5.05
C PHE A 121 -13.38 -18.59 5.96
N MET A 122 -13.05 -19.80 6.41
CA MET A 122 -13.76 -20.49 7.49
C MET A 122 -12.74 -20.86 8.56
N PRO A 123 -12.90 -20.39 9.81
CA PRO A 123 -12.04 -20.78 10.91
C PRO A 123 -12.32 -22.24 11.31
N LEU A 124 -11.27 -22.97 11.66
CA LEU A 124 -11.35 -24.30 12.25
C LEU A 124 -10.57 -24.29 13.58
N GLU A 125 -11.12 -24.96 14.59
CA GLU A 125 -10.51 -25.16 15.90
C GLU A 125 -10.56 -26.64 16.26
N PHE A 126 -9.44 -27.17 16.76
CA PHE A 126 -9.27 -28.56 17.18
C PHE A 126 -8.39 -28.58 18.44
N ASP A 127 -8.63 -29.54 19.32
CA ASP A 127 -7.76 -29.77 20.47
C ASP A 127 -6.46 -30.48 20.05
N PRO A 128 -5.37 -30.34 20.83
CA PRO A 128 -4.10 -30.98 20.50
C PRO A 128 -4.24 -32.51 20.34
N GLY A 129 -3.84 -33.03 19.17
CA GLY A 129 -3.90 -34.47 18.85
C GLY A 129 -5.26 -34.98 18.37
N GLU A 130 -6.30 -34.14 18.30
CA GLU A 130 -7.62 -34.51 17.78
C GLU A 130 -7.63 -34.64 16.25
N ALA A 131 -6.85 -33.80 15.58
CA ALA A 131 -6.70 -33.81 14.13
C ALA A 131 -5.24 -33.62 13.72
N ALA A 132 -4.87 -34.24 12.61
CA ALA A 132 -3.64 -33.93 11.88
C ALA A 132 -4.03 -33.53 10.46
N GLN A 133 -3.41 -32.47 9.94
CA GLN A 133 -3.70 -31.96 8.62
C GLN A 133 -2.57 -32.36 7.68
N VAL A 134 -2.92 -33.03 6.58
CA VAL A 134 -1.99 -33.34 5.49
C VAL A 134 -2.42 -32.53 4.29
N ASP A 135 -1.63 -31.51 3.97
CA ASP A 135 -1.85 -30.68 2.78
C ASP A 135 -1.10 -31.30 1.61
N TRP A 136 -1.79 -31.54 0.50
CA TRP A 136 -1.19 -31.96 -0.76
C TRP A 136 -1.06 -30.74 -1.68
N GLY A 137 0.10 -30.57 -2.29
CA GLY A 137 0.41 -29.45 -3.14
C GLY A 137 1.19 -29.89 -4.37
N GLU A 138 1.02 -29.13 -5.45
CA GLU A 138 1.75 -29.37 -6.68
C GLU A 138 2.71 -28.21 -6.92
N ALA A 139 3.97 -28.54 -7.23
CA ALA A 139 4.99 -27.56 -7.60
C ALA A 139 5.62 -27.93 -8.94
N THR A 140 6.19 -26.95 -9.62
CA THR A 140 6.84 -27.14 -10.91
C THR A 140 8.28 -26.69 -10.75
N VAL A 141 9.19 -27.64 -10.82
CA VAL A 141 10.62 -27.42 -10.55
C VAL A 141 11.44 -27.73 -11.79
N TYR A 142 12.57 -27.06 -11.93
CA TYR A 142 13.54 -27.37 -12.97
C TYR A 142 14.54 -28.39 -12.42
N ILE A 143 14.46 -29.64 -12.89
CA ILE A 143 15.40 -30.71 -12.53
C ILE A 143 16.32 -30.94 -13.72
N LYS A 144 17.61 -30.64 -13.57
CA LYS A 144 18.62 -30.69 -14.66
C LYS A 144 18.19 -29.91 -15.91
N GLY A 145 17.55 -28.76 -15.71
CA GLY A 145 17.05 -27.91 -16.80
C GLY A 145 15.69 -28.33 -17.38
N ASN A 146 15.15 -29.48 -17.00
CA ASN A 146 13.84 -29.94 -17.47
C ASN A 146 12.73 -29.51 -16.51
N LYS A 147 11.71 -28.83 -17.04
CA LYS A 147 10.51 -28.43 -16.29
C LYS A 147 9.72 -29.66 -15.88
N THR A 148 9.71 -29.98 -14.60
CA THR A 148 9.13 -31.20 -14.04
C THR A 148 8.08 -30.84 -12.99
N LYS A 149 6.89 -31.43 -13.11
CA LYS A 149 5.82 -31.31 -12.13
C LYS A 149 6.06 -32.29 -10.99
N VAL A 150 6.08 -31.83 -9.75
CA VAL A 150 6.28 -32.65 -8.55
C VAL A 150 5.09 -32.50 -7.61
N GLN A 151 4.75 -33.61 -6.95
CA GLN A 151 3.74 -33.64 -5.90
C GLN A 151 4.43 -33.54 -4.54
N LEU A 152 3.92 -32.66 -3.68
CA LEU A 152 4.42 -32.37 -2.35
C LEU A 152 3.31 -32.66 -1.35
N SER A 153 3.68 -33.19 -0.18
CA SER A 153 2.76 -33.25 0.96
C SER A 153 3.44 -32.69 2.20
N VAL A 154 2.66 -31.98 3.01
CA VAL A 154 3.12 -31.41 4.28
C VAL A 154 2.12 -31.80 5.36
N GLY A 155 2.61 -32.49 6.40
CA GLY A 155 1.83 -32.83 7.58
C GLY A 155 2.07 -31.85 8.72
N THR A 156 1.02 -31.24 9.26
CA THR A 156 1.09 -30.45 10.50
C THR A 156 0.27 -31.14 11.59
N PRO A 157 0.84 -31.46 12.76
CA PRO A 157 0.03 -31.93 13.90
C PRO A 157 -0.90 -30.82 14.39
N GLY A 158 -2.14 -31.17 14.74
CA GLY A 158 -3.10 -30.23 15.32
C GLY A 158 -2.56 -29.70 16.65
N LEU A 159 -2.11 -28.45 16.64
CA LEU A 159 -1.92 -27.61 17.81
C LEU A 159 -2.97 -26.52 17.72
N ARG A 160 -3.48 -25.99 18.85
CA ARG A 160 -4.42 -24.85 18.91
C ARG A 160 -3.99 -23.74 17.94
N THR A 161 -4.53 -23.77 16.73
CA THR A 161 -4.10 -22.91 15.63
C THR A 161 -5.33 -22.59 14.80
N VAL A 162 -5.74 -21.33 14.83
CA VAL A 162 -6.74 -20.81 13.88
C VAL A 162 -6.08 -20.83 12.50
N ARG A 163 -6.48 -21.77 11.64
CA ARG A 163 -5.99 -21.82 10.24
C ARG A 163 -7.06 -21.41 9.24
N ARG A 164 -6.57 -20.80 8.16
CA ARG A 164 -7.29 -20.27 7.00
C ARG A 164 -7.47 -21.39 5.98
N VAL A 165 -8.71 -21.75 5.66
CA VAL A 165 -9.00 -22.63 4.52
C VAL A 165 -9.52 -21.77 3.37
N LEU A 166 -8.75 -21.69 2.28
CA LEU A 166 -9.25 -21.18 1.00
C LEU A 166 -10.07 -22.28 0.36
N ARG A 167 -11.38 -22.07 0.25
CA ARG A 167 -12.28 -22.99 -0.44
C ARG A 167 -11.98 -22.92 -1.94
N LEU A 168 -11.15 -23.82 -2.47
CA LEU A 168 -11.10 -24.10 -3.89
C LEU A 168 -12.43 -24.74 -4.29
N GLN A 169 -13.35 -23.94 -4.83
CA GLN A 169 -14.49 -24.49 -5.54
C GLN A 169 -14.00 -25.06 -6.87
N GLY A 170 -14.29 -26.34 -7.11
CA GLY A 170 -14.34 -26.90 -8.47
C GLY A 170 -13.42 -28.08 -8.73
N LEU A 171 -13.67 -29.22 -8.08
CA LEU A 171 -13.55 -30.52 -8.75
C LEU A 171 -14.89 -31.23 -8.56
N GLY A 172 -15.75 -31.06 -9.57
CA GLY A 172 -16.92 -31.91 -9.75
C GLY A 172 -16.44 -33.31 -10.10
N VAL A 173 -16.95 -34.27 -9.34
CA VAL A 173 -17.03 -35.68 -9.72
C VAL A 173 -18.03 -35.80 -10.87
#